data_AF-A0A7S1Y715-F1
#
_entry.id   AF-A0A7S1Y715-F1
#
_cell.length_a   1.000
_cell.length_b   1.000
_cell.length_c   1.000
_cell.angle_alpha   90.00
_cell.angle_beta   90.00
_cell.angle_gamma   90.00
#
_symmetry.space_group_name_H-M   'P 1'
#
loop_
_entity.id
_entity.type
_entity.pdbx_description
1 polymer ?
#
loop_
_entity_poly.entity_id
_entity_poly.type
_entity_poly.pdbx_seq_one_letter_code
_entity_poly.pdbx_strand_id
1 'polypeptide(L)'
;QIGRKLEGVAIVDVVPGSPADTSGLIPTQLRSDGTLVLGDLITHVNGQPVKQVEDLLSAIEEQKEGELAQLRVLRKCSKPQVLSVKLTTREKLKVLEQRGQKQRNMQQRGWGW
;
A
#
# COMPACT_ATOMS: atom_id res chain seq x y z
N GLN A 1 3.03 -20.20 -23.34
CA GLN A 1 1.73 -19.49 -23.21
C GLN A 1 1.82 -18.58 -21.98
N ILE A 2 1.93 -17.26 -22.16
CA ILE A 2 1.90 -16.31 -21.03
C ILE A 2 0.72 -15.36 -21.22
N GLY A 3 -0.43 -15.78 -20.72
CA GLY A 3 -1.70 -15.04 -20.73
C GLY A 3 -2.46 -15.30 -19.44
N ARG A 4 -1.76 -15.36 -18.30
CA ARG A 4 -2.44 -15.50 -17.01
C ARG A 4 -3.00 -14.15 -16.62
N LYS A 5 -4.33 -14.04 -16.63
CA LYS A 5 -5.05 -12.92 -16.03
C LYS A 5 -4.62 -12.83 -14.55
N LEU A 6 -4.01 -11.71 -14.18
CA LEU A 6 -3.74 -11.41 -12.79
C LEU A 6 -5.03 -10.81 -12.21
N GLU A 7 -5.60 -11.50 -11.21
CA GLU A 7 -6.76 -11.01 -10.48
C GLU A 7 -6.26 -10.46 -9.13
N GLY A 8 -6.66 -9.23 -8.82
CA GLY A 8 -6.20 -8.52 -7.64
C GLY A 8 -6.09 -7.01 -7.85
N VAL A 9 -5.76 -6.31 -6.77
CA VAL A 9 -5.63 -4.85 -6.75
C VAL A 9 -4.17 -4.46 -6.61
N ALA A 10 -3.66 -3.71 -7.59
CA ALA A 10 -2.27 -3.26 -7.58
C ALA A 10 -2.10 -2.07 -6.63
N ILE A 11 -1.02 -2.10 -5.84
CA ILE A 11 -0.66 -0.96 -5.01
C ILE A 11 0.13 0.02 -5.87
N VAL A 12 -0.41 1.22 -6.04
CA VAL A 12 0.20 2.31 -6.82
C VAL A 12 1.00 3.28 -5.96
N ASP A 13 0.60 3.47 -4.71
CA ASP A 13 1.29 4.36 -3.80
C ASP A 13 1.13 3.88 -2.35
N VAL A 14 2.10 4.23 -1.51
CA VAL A 14 2.10 3.95 -0.08
C VAL A 14 2.61 5.18 0.65
N VAL A 15 1.78 5.72 1.54
CA VAL A 15 2.13 6.89 2.34
C VAL A 15 3.29 6.56 3.30
N PRO A 16 4.41 7.30 3.26
CA PRO A 16 5.53 7.06 4.17
C PRO A 16 5.15 7.17 5.65
N GLY A 17 5.59 6.21 6.46
CA GLY A 17 5.26 6.12 7.89
C GLY A 17 3.81 5.70 8.18
N SER A 18 3.02 5.37 7.15
CA SER A 18 1.68 4.82 7.33
C SER A 18 1.73 3.36 7.81
N PRO A 19 0.63 2.81 8.33
CA PRO A 19 0.55 1.38 8.62
C PRO A 19 0.96 0.49 7.43
N ALA A 20 0.54 0.85 6.22
CA ALA A 20 0.90 0.12 5.00
C ALA A 20 2.42 0.09 4.75
N ASP A 21 3.09 1.23 4.94
CA ASP A 21 4.56 1.36 4.82
C ASP A 21 5.27 0.52 5.90
N THR A 22 4.86 0.68 7.16
CA THR A 22 5.48 -0.05 8.28
C THR A 22 5.25 -1.56 8.22
N SER A 23 4.18 -2.00 7.57
CA SER A 23 3.91 -3.43 7.29
C SER A 23 4.70 -3.96 6.08
N GLY A 24 5.46 -3.10 5.38
CA GLY A 24 6.34 -3.49 4.29
C GLY A 24 5.62 -3.70 2.96
N LEU A 25 4.47 -3.05 2.73
CA LEU A 25 3.85 -3.02 1.41
C LEU A 25 4.71 -2.24 0.43
N ILE A 26 4.85 -2.77 -0.78
CA ILE A 26 5.68 -2.17 -1.83
C ILE A 26 4.79 -1.60 -2.92
N PRO A 27 4.82 -0.28 -3.18
CA PRO A 27 4.10 0.31 -4.29
C PRO A 27 4.75 -0.05 -5.63
N THR A 28 3.93 -0.04 -6.68
CA THR A 28 4.37 -0.09 -8.06
C THR A 28 5.08 1.22 -8.41
N GLN A 29 6.23 1.12 -9.07
CA GLN A 29 7.04 2.28 -9.41
C GLN A 29 7.13 2.46 -10.92
N LEU A 30 6.90 3.69 -11.39
CA LEU A 30 7.27 4.10 -12.74
C LEU A 30 8.70 4.63 -12.71
N ARG A 31 9.61 3.94 -13.39
CA ARG A 31 11.00 4.38 -13.53
C ARG A 31 11.09 5.56 -14.51
N SER A 32 12.19 6.30 -14.41
CA SER A 32 12.52 7.43 -15.28
C SER A 32 12.63 7.05 -16.76
N ASP A 33 12.89 5.77 -17.06
CA ASP A 33 12.95 5.22 -18.43
C ASP A 33 11.56 4.81 -18.97
N GLY A 34 10.48 5.06 -18.22
CA GLY A 34 9.11 4.67 -18.58
C GLY A 34 8.76 3.21 -18.23
N THR A 35 9.69 2.44 -17.67
CA THR A 35 9.43 1.05 -17.26
C THR A 35 8.61 1.01 -15.98
N LEU A 36 7.54 0.23 -15.99
CA LEU A 36 6.71 -0.03 -14.81
C LEU A 36 7.25 -1.24 -14.04
N VAL A 37 7.59 -1.03 -12.77
CA VAL A 37 8.06 -2.07 -11.85
C VAL A 37 6.93 -2.39 -10.88
N LEU A 38 6.31 -3.55 -11.08
CA LEU A 38 5.23 -4.01 -10.21
C LEU A 38 5.74 -4.27 -8.79
N GLY A 39 5.06 -3.65 -7.82
CA GLY A 39 5.27 -3.89 -6.40
C GLY A 39 4.44 -5.08 -5.92
N ASP A 40 3.52 -4.81 -5.01
CA ASP A 40 2.58 -5.79 -4.47
C ASP A 40 1.20 -5.71 -5.16
N LEU A 41 0.65 -6.89 -5.45
CA LEU A 41 -0.74 -7.08 -5.90
C LEU A 41 -1.54 -7.74 -4.79
N ILE A 42 -2.51 -7.04 -4.20
CA ILE A 42 -3.39 -7.60 -3.18
C ILE A 42 -4.33 -8.61 -3.82
N THR A 43 -4.35 -9.82 -3.29
CA THR A 43 -5.19 -10.91 -3.79
C THR A 43 -6.19 -11.39 -2.75
N HIS A 44 -5.92 -11.21 -1.45
CA HIS A 44 -6.84 -11.57 -0.38
C HIS A 44 -6.76 -10.60 0.79
N VAL A 45 -7.86 -10.45 1.51
CA VAL A 45 -7.98 -9.70 2.77
C VAL A 45 -8.69 -10.60 3.76
N ASN A 46 -8.08 -10.89 4.92
CA ASN A 46 -8.68 -11.74 5.96
C ASN A 46 -9.18 -13.11 5.42
N GLY A 47 -8.46 -13.67 4.43
CA GLY A 47 -8.83 -14.91 3.76
C GLY A 47 -9.87 -14.78 2.64
N GLN A 48 -10.54 -13.63 2.50
CA GLN A 48 -11.49 -13.35 1.42
C GLN A 48 -10.74 -13.02 0.12
N PRO A 49 -11.12 -13.61 -1.03
CA PRO A 49 -10.48 -13.31 -2.32
C PRO A 49 -10.81 -11.90 -2.79
N VAL A 50 -9.81 -11.23 -3.35
CA VAL A 50 -9.88 -9.88 -3.91
C VAL A 50 -9.45 -9.96 -5.37
N LYS A 51 -10.36 -9.65 -6.28
CA LYS A 51 -10.11 -9.67 -7.74
C LYS A 51 -10.14 -8.27 -8.34
N GLN A 52 -10.89 -7.37 -7.71
CA GLN A 52 -11.11 -5.98 -8.13
C GLN A 52 -11.18 -5.05 -6.90
N VAL A 53 -11.25 -3.74 -7.15
CA VAL A 53 -11.22 -2.72 -6.09
C VAL A 53 -12.44 -2.83 -5.19
N GLU A 54 -13.59 -3.16 -5.74
CA GLU A 54 -14.85 -3.33 -5.00
C GLU A 54 -14.72 -4.44 -3.95
N ASP A 55 -14.13 -5.58 -4.30
CA ASP A 55 -13.90 -6.69 -3.36
C ASP A 55 -12.99 -6.26 -2.20
N LEU A 56 -11.95 -5.47 -2.50
CA LEU A 56 -11.03 -4.93 -1.49
C LEU A 56 -11.76 -3.99 -0.52
N LEU A 57 -12.59 -3.09 -1.06
CA LEU A 57 -13.36 -2.14 -0.26
C LEU A 57 -14.33 -2.89 0.65
N SER A 58 -15.13 -3.81 0.10
CA SER A 58 -16.08 -4.62 0.89
C SER A 58 -15.39 -5.44 1.98
N ALA A 59 -14.22 -6.03 1.71
CA ALA A 59 -13.48 -6.80 2.71
C ALA A 59 -12.91 -5.96 3.86
N ILE A 60 -12.78 -4.64 3.67
CA ILE A 60 -12.31 -3.69 4.70
C ILE A 60 -13.49 -2.98 5.38
N GLU A 61 -14.63 -2.80 4.71
CA GLU A 61 -15.84 -2.15 5.26
C GLU A 61 -16.34 -2.80 6.55
N GLU A 62 -16.18 -4.11 6.69
CA GLU A 62 -16.59 -4.85 7.88
C GLU A 62 -15.64 -4.68 9.08
N GLN A 63 -14.49 -4.02 8.89
CA GLN A 63 -13.43 -3.91 9.88
C GLN A 63 -13.41 -2.54 10.56
N LYS A 64 -12.98 -2.52 11.81
CA LYS A 64 -12.87 -1.27 12.59
C LYS A 64 -11.49 -0.65 12.45
N GLU A 65 -11.45 0.66 12.68
CA GLU A 65 -10.18 1.35 12.82
C GLU A 65 -9.33 0.71 13.93
N GLY A 66 -8.05 0.51 13.64
CA GLY A 66 -7.07 -0.04 14.59
C GLY A 66 -6.97 -1.57 14.56
N GLU A 67 -7.87 -2.26 13.88
CA GLU A 67 -7.80 -3.70 13.66
C GLU A 67 -6.68 -4.07 12.67
N LEU A 68 -6.24 -5.33 12.73
CA LEU A 68 -5.23 -5.86 11.83
C LEU A 68 -5.91 -6.61 10.69
N ALA A 69 -5.78 -6.08 9.47
CA ALA A 69 -6.14 -6.78 8.25
C ALA A 69 -4.97 -7.66 7.80
N GLN A 70 -5.23 -8.95 7.57
CA GLN A 70 -4.28 -9.87 6.98
C GLN A 70 -4.39 -9.82 5.45
N LEU A 71 -3.40 -9.23 4.80
CA LEU A 71 -3.33 -9.13 3.34
C LEU A 71 -2.50 -10.26 2.77
N ARG A 72 -3.03 -10.98 1.79
CA ARG A 72 -2.22 -11.84 0.91
C ARG A 72 -1.88 -11.09 -0.35
N VAL A 73 -0.59 -10.86 -0.60
CA VAL A 73 -0.09 -10.13 -1.76
C VAL A 73 0.76 -11.01 -2.65
N LEU A 74 0.75 -10.77 -3.96
CA LEU A 74 1.74 -11.29 -4.89
C LEU A 74 2.81 -10.22 -5.11
N ARG A 75 4.03 -10.49 -4.64
CA ARG A 75 5.16 -9.58 -4.84
C ARG A 75 5.85 -9.84 -6.16
N LYS A 76 5.97 -8.81 -7.00
CA LYS A 76 6.54 -8.92 -8.37
C LYS A 76 5.89 -10.07 -9.17
N CYS A 77 4.59 -10.28 -8.98
CA CYS A 77 3.79 -11.34 -9.64
C CYS A 77 4.31 -12.78 -9.47
N SER A 78 5.09 -13.06 -8.42
CA SER A 78 5.79 -14.35 -8.27
C SER A 78 5.38 -15.11 -7.01
N LYS A 79 5.72 -14.60 -5.83
CA LYS A 79 5.54 -15.30 -4.56
C LYS A 79 4.42 -14.64 -3.74
N PRO A 80 3.44 -15.42 -3.26
CA PRO A 80 2.51 -14.97 -2.24
C PRO A 80 3.24 -14.61 -0.95
N GLN A 81 2.88 -13.47 -0.36
CA GLN A 81 3.30 -13.04 0.96
C GLN A 81 2.07 -12.65 1.77
N VAL A 82 2.14 -12.86 3.08
CA VAL A 82 1.07 -12.47 4.01
C VAL A 82 1.60 -11.35 4.89
N LEU A 83 0.91 -10.21 4.88
CA LEU A 83 1.28 -9.02 5.62
C LEU A 83 0.12 -8.61 6.53
N SER A 84 0.42 -8.30 7.79
CA SER A 84 -0.57 -7.75 8.72
C SER A 84 -0.49 -6.23 8.68
N VAL A 85 -1.57 -5.59 8.25
CA VAL A 85 -1.66 -4.14 8.12
C VAL A 85 -2.69 -3.60 9.10
N LYS A 86 -2.30 -2.63 9.91
CA LYS A 86 -3.22 -1.96 10.82
C LYS A 86 -4.11 -0.99 10.06
N LEU A 87 -5.42 -1.14 10.18
CA LEU A 87 -6.38 -0.27 9.54
C LEU A 87 -6.41 1.10 10.23
N THR A 88 -6.49 2.15 9.43
CA THR A 88 -6.54 3.54 9.90
C THR A 88 -7.46 4.38 9.03
N THR A 89 -7.96 5.47 9.60
CA THR A 89 -8.81 6.44 8.91
C THR A 89 -8.01 7.32 7.95
N ARG A 90 -8.68 7.79 6.90
CA ARG A 90 -8.09 8.71 5.92
C ARG A 90 -7.69 10.03 6.58
N GLU A 91 -8.45 10.47 7.58
CA GLU A 91 -8.18 11.66 8.38
C GLU A 91 -6.83 11.56 9.08
N LYS A 92 -6.53 10.42 9.73
CA LYS A 92 -5.24 10.19 10.39
C LYS A 92 -4.10 10.07 9.38
N LEU A 93 -4.32 9.45 8.23
CA LEU A 93 -3.32 9.41 7.15
C LEU A 93 -2.94 10.81 6.67
N LYS A 94 -3.91 11.69 6.44
CA LYS A 94 -3.65 13.09 6.05
C LYS A 94 -2.80 13.84 7.09
N VAL A 95 -3.06 13.60 8.39
CA VAL A 95 -2.28 14.19 9.47
C VAL A 95 -0.82 13.69 9.45
N LEU A 96 -0.59 12.40 9.15
CA LEU A 96 0.76 11.84 9.01
C LEU A 96 1.50 12.45 7.81
N GLU A 97 0.84 12.55 6.66
CA GLU A 97 1.41 13.18 5.45
C GLU A 97 1.83 14.63 5.70
N GLN A 98 0.95 15.43 6.30
CA GLN A 98 1.22 16.84 6.61
C GLN A 98 2.39 17.00 7.59
N ARG A 99 2.50 16.11 8.57
CA ARG A 99 3.62 16.09 9.53
C ARG A 99 4.94 15.77 8.83
N GLY A 100 4.96 14.75 7.98
CA GLY A 100 6.14 14.39 7.19
C GLY A 100 6.61 15.52 6.27
N GLN A 101 5.66 16.16 5.56
CA GLN A 101 5.95 17.27 4.66
C GLN A 101 6.52 18.50 5.41
N LYS A 102 5.97 18.82 6.58
CA LYS A 102 6.43 19.96 7.40
C LYS A 102 7.86 19.76 7.93
N GLN A 103 8.20 18.54 8.37
CA GLN A 103 9.56 18.21 8.80
C GLN A 103 10.55 18.27 7.64
N ARG A 104 10.19 17.72 6.48
CA ARG A 104 11.05 17.74 5.28
C ARG A 104 11.31 19.15 4.77
N ASN A 105 10.34 20.06 4.86
CA ASN A 105 10.50 21.46 4.50
C ASN A 105 11.33 22.25 5.52
N MET A 106 11.30 21.86 6.81
CA MET A 106 12.08 22.52 7.86
C MET A 106 13.57 22.15 7.78
N GLN A 107 13.89 20.90 7.43
CA GLN A 107 15.28 20.45 7.24
C GLN A 107 15.96 21.14 6.04
N GLN A 108 15.23 21.38 4.95
CA GLN A 108 15.74 22.05 3.74
C GLN A 108 16.00 23.56 3.93
N ARG A 109 15.42 24.18 4.97
CA ARG A 109 15.64 25.60 5.28
C ARG A 109 16.75 25.85 6.30
N GLY A 110 17.36 24.78 6.85
CA GLY A 110 18.33 24.86 7.95
C GLY A 110 19.81 24.90 7.56
N TRP A 111 20.16 24.87 6.27
CA TRP A 111 21.56 24.87 5.81
C TRP A 111 21.76 25.96 4.75
N GLY A 112 21.90 27.20 5.22
CA GLY A 112 22.23 28.35 4.41
C GLY A 112 23.09 29.31 5.22
N TRP A 113 24.35 28.92 5.44
CA TRP A 113 25.46 29.77 5.88
C TRP A 113 26.72 29.29 5.15
#